data_AF-A0A7Y5R9Q4-F1
#
_entry.id   AF-A0A7Y5R9Q4-F1
#
_cell.length_a   1.000
_cell.length_b   1.000
_cell.length_c   1.000
_cell.angle_alpha   90.00
_cell.angle_beta   90.00
_cell.angle_gamma   90.00
#
_symmetry.space_group_name_H-M   'P 1'
#
loop_
_entity.id
_entity.type
_entity.pdbx_description
1 polymer ?
#
loop_
_entity_poly.entity_id
_entity_poly.type
_entity_poly.pdbx_seq_one_letter_code
_entity_poly.pdbx_strand_id
1 'polypeptide(L)'
;MAAISNIQFKSNRNSFDALRIEMHFEEAEVQKRFLLKTGFRIVGPGKQIGPWQTLFEVIITASSQKMSYDSAPSLSPDSKFQQQIQFNVILMVDVAAVESDLFLLL
;
A
#
# COMPACT_ATOMS: atom_id res chain seq x y z
N MET A 1 -13.59 0.67 -11.68
CA MET A 1 -13.36 0.63 -10.23
C MET A 1 -11.92 0.23 -9.99
N ALA A 2 -11.17 1.12 -9.33
CA ALA A 2 -9.74 0.97 -9.12
C ALA A 2 -9.49 -0.32 -8.35
N ALA A 3 -8.63 -1.16 -8.90
CA ALA A 3 -8.38 -2.48 -8.34
C ALA A 3 -6.89 -2.61 -7.99
N ILE A 4 -6.64 -3.11 -6.78
CA ILE A 4 -5.35 -3.69 -6.45
C ILE A 4 -5.25 -4.97 -7.27
N SER A 5 -4.38 -4.96 -8.27
CA SER A 5 -4.27 -6.04 -9.24
C SER A 5 -3.31 -7.13 -8.79
N ASN A 6 -2.32 -6.78 -7.95
CA ASN A 6 -1.37 -7.74 -7.43
C ASN A 6 -0.69 -7.25 -6.14
N ILE A 7 -0.35 -8.18 -5.25
CA ILE A 7 0.50 -7.93 -4.08
C ILE A 7 1.58 -9.00 -4.09
N GLN A 8 2.83 -8.59 -4.31
CA GLN A 8 3.97 -9.48 -4.37
C GLN A 8 4.90 -9.26 -3.19
N PHE A 9 5.36 -10.36 -2.60
CA PHE A 9 6.41 -10.35 -1.60
C PHE A 9 7.69 -10.88 -2.23
N LYS A 10 8.73 -10.05 -2.24
CA LYS A 10 10.05 -10.46 -2.69
C LYS A 10 10.97 -10.53 -1.48
N SER A 11 11.18 -11.75 -1.01
CA SER A 11 12.28 -12.02 -0.08
C SER A 11 13.55 -12.20 -0.89
N ASN A 12 14.55 -11.34 -0.66
CA ASN A 12 15.83 -11.42 -1.32
C ASN A 12 16.90 -11.75 -0.28
N ARG A 13 17.68 -12.82 -0.50
CA ARG A 13 18.74 -13.24 0.43
C ARG A 13 19.84 -12.18 0.62
N ASN A 14 19.96 -11.23 -0.32
CA ASN A 14 21.01 -10.21 -0.35
C ASN A 14 20.49 -8.76 -0.22
N SER A 15 19.18 -8.54 -0.02
CA SER A 15 18.61 -7.20 0.21
C SER A 15 17.50 -7.25 1.24
N PHE A 16 16.97 -6.09 1.64
CA PHE A 16 15.77 -6.04 2.47
C PHE A 16 14.60 -6.73 1.75
N ASP A 17 13.76 -7.43 2.52
CA ASP A 17 12.49 -7.96 2.06
C ASP A 17 11.61 -6.80 1.57
N ALA A 18 10.96 -6.96 0.42
CA ALA A 18 10.17 -5.91 -0.22
C ALA A 18 8.71 -6.35 -0.44
N LEU A 19 7.79 -5.45 -0.10
CA LEU A 19 6.37 -5.53 -0.44
C LEU A 19 6.11 -4.67 -1.69
N ARG A 20 5.70 -5.32 -2.78
CA ARG A 20 5.28 -4.66 -4.01
C ARG A 20 3.76 -4.71 -4.13
N ILE A 21 3.15 -3.55 -4.34
CA ILE A 21 1.72 -3.42 -4.58
C ILE A 21 1.53 -2.90 -6.00
N GLU A 22 0.84 -3.66 -6.83
CA GLU A 22 0.53 -3.29 -8.20
C GLU A 22 -0.95 -2.89 -8.33
N MET A 23 -1.20 -1.75 -8.96
CA MET A 23 -2.52 -1.17 -9.10
C MET A 23 -2.82 -0.90 -10.57
N HIS A 24 -4.07 -1.14 -10.94
CA HIS A 24 -4.61 -0.82 -12.26
C HIS A 24 -5.86 0.02 -12.09
N PHE A 25 -5.91 1.12 -12.83
CA PHE A 25 -6.99 2.09 -12.80
C PHE A 25 -7.75 2.02 -14.11
N GLU A 26 -9.07 2.16 -14.05
CA GLU A 26 -9.85 2.34 -15.26
C GLU A 26 -9.68 3.75 -15.82
N GLU A 27 -9.99 3.94 -17.10
CA GLU A 27 -9.87 5.24 -17.78
C GLU A 27 -10.64 6.36 -17.06
N ALA A 28 -11.83 6.05 -16.55
CA ALA A 28 -12.66 6.98 -15.76
C ALA A 28 -12.06 7.37 -14.40
N GLU A 29 -10.94 6.78 -14.01
CA GLU A 29 -10.25 7.00 -12.73
C GLU A 29 -8.90 7.66 -12.90
N VAL A 30 -8.39 7.77 -14.13
CA VAL A 30 -7.15 8.48 -14.44
C VAL A 30 -7.25 9.93 -13.96
N GLN A 31 -6.14 10.50 -13.47
CA GLN A 31 -6.05 11.82 -12.83
C GLN A 31 -6.77 11.96 -11.48
N LYS A 32 -7.60 11.00 -11.06
CA LYS A 32 -8.10 10.99 -9.68
C LYS A 32 -6.96 10.69 -8.70
N ARG A 33 -7.07 11.26 -7.51
CA ARG A 33 -6.16 10.96 -6.41
C ARG A 33 -6.73 9.83 -5.56
N PHE A 34 -5.85 8.96 -5.13
CA PHE A 34 -6.15 7.85 -4.25
C PHE A 34 -5.19 7.85 -3.07
N LEU A 35 -5.68 7.45 -1.91
CA LEU A 35 -4.88 7.17 -0.74
C LEU A 35 -4.69 5.65 -0.65
N LEU A 36 -3.43 5.23 -0.76
CA LEU A 36 -3.00 3.86 -0.52
C LEU A 36 -2.53 3.75 0.93
N LYS A 37 -3.27 3.00 1.75
CA LYS A 37 -2.88 2.67 3.13
C LYS A 37 -2.49 1.21 3.21
N THR A 38 -1.29 0.96 3.72
CA THR A 38 -0.83 -0.41 3.98
C THR A 38 -0.52 -0.55 5.46
N GLY A 39 -1.05 -1.60 6.08
CA GLY A 39 -0.77 -2.00 7.44
C GLY A 39 -0.32 -3.45 7.53
N PHE A 40 0.27 -3.81 8.66
CA PHE A 40 0.69 -5.18 8.96
C PHE A 40 0.36 -5.55 10.40
N ARG A 41 0.28 -6.86 10.66
CA ARG A 41 0.27 -7.40 12.03
C ARG A 41 0.99 -8.74 12.07
N ILE A 42 1.54 -9.07 13.24
CA ILE A 42 2.22 -10.35 13.46
C ILE A 42 1.17 -11.40 13.86
N VAL A 43 1.18 -12.55 13.18
CA VAL A 43 0.27 -13.68 13.38
C VAL A 43 1.07 -14.98 13.54
N GLY A 44 1.76 -15.16 14.67
CA GLY A 44 2.53 -16.38 14.93
C GLY A 44 1.71 -17.48 15.61
N PRO A 45 1.96 -18.77 15.32
CA PRO A 45 1.35 -19.88 16.07
C PRO A 45 1.72 -19.80 17.55
N GLY A 46 0.73 -19.92 18.43
CA GLY A 46 0.92 -19.87 19.89
C GLY A 46 1.16 -18.47 20.48
N LYS A 47 1.04 -17.40 19.67
CA LYS A 47 1.10 -16.00 20.14
C LYS A 47 -0.27 -15.33 19.97
N GLN A 48 -0.59 -14.38 20.86
CA GLN A 48 -1.74 -13.50 20.65
C GLN A 48 -1.52 -12.70 19.36
N ILE A 49 -2.56 -12.62 18.51
CA ILE A 49 -2.52 -11.84 17.28
C ILE A 49 -2.21 -10.38 17.65
N GLY A 50 -1.14 -9.83 17.09
CA GLY A 50 -0.73 -8.46 17.34
C GLY A 50 -1.74 -7.44 16.78
N PRO A 51 -1.77 -6.21 17.31
CA PRO A 51 -2.58 -5.14 16.74
C PRO A 51 -2.11 -4.80 15.32
N TRP A 52 -3.02 -4.24 14.52
CA TRP A 52 -2.66 -3.65 13.24
C TRP A 52 -1.75 -2.43 13.44
N GLN A 53 -0.66 -2.41 12.71
CA GLN A 53 0.30 -1.32 12.66
C GLN A 53 0.36 -0.75 11.25
N THR A 54 0.38 0.57 11.12
CA THR A 54 0.56 1.23 9.82
C THR A 54 1.96 0.96 9.32
N LEU A 55 2.08 0.51 8.07
CA LEU A 55 3.34 0.35 7.39
C LEU A 55 3.72 1.62 6.63
N PHE A 56 2.82 2.08 5.77
CA PHE A 56 2.95 3.35 5.06
C PHE A 56 1.59 3.82 4.57
N GLU A 57 1.52 5.13 4.29
CA GLU A 57 0.39 5.77 3.63
C GLU A 57 0.95 6.68 2.53
N VAL A 58 0.40 6.59 1.33
CA VAL A 58 0.87 7.38 0.19
C VAL A 58 -0.31 7.83 -0.66
N ILE A 59 -0.29 9.09 -1.06
CA ILE A 59 -1.23 9.63 -2.04
C ILE A 59 -0.65 9.36 -3.43
N ILE A 60 -1.45 8.74 -4.28
CA ILE A 60 -1.10 8.43 -5.67
C ILE A 60 -2.09 9.12 -6.60
N THR A 61 -1.57 9.71 -7.67
CA THR A 61 -2.40 10.17 -8.79
C THR A 61 -2.51 9.03 -9.80
N ALA A 62 -3.73 8.58 -10.07
CA ALA A 62 -3.99 7.49 -10.96
C ALA A 62 -3.52 7.80 -12.39
N SER A 63 -2.90 6.79 -13.00
CA SER A 63 -2.38 6.83 -14.37
C SER A 63 -3.02 5.73 -15.20
N SER A 64 -3.07 5.93 -16.51
CA SER A 64 -3.46 4.89 -17.48
C SER A 64 -2.44 3.75 -17.55
N GLN A 65 -1.22 3.96 -17.04
CA GLN A 65 -0.21 2.93 -16.93
C GLN A 65 -0.34 2.19 -15.60
N LYS A 66 0.04 0.90 -15.62
CA LYS A 66 0.16 0.08 -14.41
C LYS A 66 1.11 0.77 -13.41
N MET A 67 0.62 0.97 -12.19
CA MET A 67 1.41 1.58 -11.11
C MET A 67 1.95 0.49 -10.18
N SER A 68 3.18 0.66 -9.70
CA SER A 68 3.79 -0.22 -8.71
C SER A 68 4.36 0.61 -7.57
N TYR A 69 4.06 0.22 -6.34
CA TYR A 69 4.66 0.80 -5.15
C TYR A 69 5.46 -0.27 -4.42
N ASP A 70 6.75 0.02 -4.22
CA ASP A 70 7.66 -0.85 -3.50
C ASP A 70 7.94 -0.25 -2.12
N SER A 71 7.69 -1.03 -1.07
CA SER A 71 8.06 -0.71 0.29
C SER A 71 9.06 -1.74 0.80
N ALA A 72 10.11 -1.28 1.49
CA ALA A 72 11.04 -2.13 2.23
C ALA A 72 10.69 -2.01 3.73
N PRO A 73 9.69 -2.75 4.21
CA PRO A 73 9.24 -2.62 5.58
C PRO A 73 10.35 -3.04 6.55
N SER A 74 10.83 -2.10 7.36
CA SER A 74 11.80 -2.37 8.45
C SER A 74 11.08 -3.06 9.61
N LEU A 75 10.71 -4.32 9.39
CA LEU A 75 10.05 -5.16 10.38
C LEU A 75 11.12 -5.73 11.30
N SER A 76 11.77 -4.91 12.13
CA SER A 76 12.87 -5.26 13.05
C SER A 76 14.15 -5.90 12.42
N PRO A 77 15.33 -5.70 13.02
CA PRO A 77 16.59 -6.30 12.55
C PRO A 77 16.57 -7.85 12.59
N ASP A 78 15.81 -8.43 13.52
CA ASP A 78 15.62 -9.87 13.67
C ASP A 78 14.44 -10.41 12.86
N SER A 79 13.69 -9.49 12.23
CA SER A 79 12.60 -9.69 11.30
C SER A 79 12.76 -10.89 10.40
N LYS A 80 13.68 -10.75 9.42
CA LYS A 80 13.88 -11.67 8.28
C LYS A 80 12.58 -12.27 7.72
N PHE A 81 11.44 -11.59 7.93
CA PHE A 81 10.09 -12.15 7.82
C PHE A 81 9.94 -13.62 8.30
N GLN A 82 10.74 -14.05 9.29
CA GLN A 82 10.62 -15.39 9.89
C GLN A 82 9.36 -15.53 10.72
N GLN A 83 8.68 -14.41 10.98
CA GLN A 83 7.38 -14.35 11.62
C GLN A 83 6.29 -14.41 10.55
N GLN A 84 5.24 -15.18 10.80
CA GLN A 84 4.03 -15.10 9.99
C GLN A 84 3.42 -13.70 10.17
N ILE A 85 3.31 -12.94 9.09
CA ILE A 85 2.79 -11.57 9.06
C ILE A 85 1.58 -11.53 8.13
N GLN A 86 0.55 -10.80 8.53
CA GLN A 86 -0.57 -10.45 7.68
C GLN A 86 -0.47 -9.00 7.27
N PHE A 87 -0.75 -8.73 6.00
CA PHE A 87 -0.84 -7.38 5.45
C PHE A 87 -2.30 -7.02 5.18
N ASN A 88 -2.63 -5.75 5.36
CA ASN A 88 -3.88 -5.16 4.93
C ASN A 88 -3.56 -3.99 4.02
N VAL A 89 -4.09 -4.01 2.80
CA VAL A 89 -3.89 -2.97 1.80
C VAL A 89 -5.24 -2.40 1.45
N ILE A 90 -5.40 -1.09 1.63
CA ILE A 90 -6.63 -0.38 1.35
C ILE A 90 -6.30 0.72 0.35
N LEU A 91 -7.04 0.73 -0.76
CA LEU A 91 -7.02 1.80 -1.74
C LEU A 91 -8.36 2.53 -1.66
N MET A 92 -8.32 3.82 -1.35
CA MET A 92 -9.51 4.66 -1.25
C MET A 92 -9.34 5.92 -2.10
N VAL A 93 -10.43 6.44 -2.65
CA VAL A 93 -10.41 7.73 -3.37
C VAL A 93 -10.04 8.82 -2.37
N ASP A 94 -9.05 9.64 -2.70
CA ASP A 94 -8.65 10.80 -1.91
C ASP A 94 -9.61 11.96 -2.23
N VAL A 95 -10.67 12.05 -1.44
CA VAL A 95 -11.74 13.04 -1.63
C VAL A 95 -11.26 14.47 -1.34
N ALA A 96 -10.07 14.65 -0.74
CA ALA A 96 -9.49 15.98 -0.51
C ALA A 96 -9.12 16.73 -1.80
N ALA A 97 -9.10 16.06 -2.95
CA ALA A 97 -8.64 16.62 -4.23
C ALA A 97 -9.74 17.02 -5.21
N VAL A 98 -10.96 16.49 -5.09
CA VAL A 98 -12.05 16.84 -6.04
C VAL A 98 -12.60 18.24 -5.76
N GLU A 99 -12.39 18.76 -4.55
CA GLU A 99 -12.76 20.13 -4.17
C GLU A 99 -11.64 21.15 -4.37
N SER A 100 -10.40 20.74 -4.67
CA SER A 100 -9.26 21.67 -4.81
C SER A 100 -9.04 22.22 -6.22
N ASP A 101 -9.75 21.71 -7.24
CA ASP A 101 -9.83 22.37 -8.56
C ASP A 101 -10.79 23.58 -8.56
N LEU A 102 -11.40 23.91 -7.41
CA LEU A 102 -12.25 25.10 -7.20
C LEU A 102 -11.59 26.23 -6.40
N PHE A 103 -10.32 26.12 -6.01
CA PHE A 103 -9.60 27.20 -5.30
C PHE A 103 -8.85 28.17 -6.23
N LEU A 104 -9.47 28.53 -7.36
CA LEU A 104 -9.10 29.71 -8.17
C LEU A 104 -10.31 30.54 -8.62
N LEU A 105 -11.43 30.50 -7.88
CA LEU A 105 -12.55 31.43 -8.11
C LEU A 105 -13.27 31.94 -6.84
N LEU A 106 -12.61 31.96 -5.68
CA LEU A 106 -12.98 32.84 -4.54
C LEU A 106 -11.74 33.30 -3.76
#